data_AF-D8M9X7-F1
#
_entry.id   AF-D8M9X7-F1
#
_cell.length_a   1.000
_cell.length_b   1.000
_cell.length_c   1.000
_cell.angle_alpha   90.00
_cell.angle_beta   90.00
_cell.angle_gamma   90.00
#
_symmetry.space_group_name_H-M   'P 1'
#
loop_
_entity.id
_entity.type
_entity.pdbx_description
1 polymer ?
#
loop_
_entity_poly.entity_id
_entity_poly.type
_entity_poly.pdbx_seq_one_letter_code
_entity_poly.pdbx_strand_id
1 'polypeptide(L)'
;MGESGVHTAKRTEVYTTADHSPPKAKVLFICGVSRLSYPKYEQPGYIVSLLESDSESMVFSVASDRYCLTEEEESGFNEIRKRLLEPGNQKSFFTNNGWKYVVHHKVNVTQIYTSTNTEYNLGFYNATATMEQGLDIVRRFKLSDPHDSYVNLIYDNGDECATTGRPRTTNVHLVCPSFSVLTDIAIETKHCHYEIYTSAAWVCSLPWMKNTKRATCDVICYDISDDISA
;
A
#
# COMPACT_ATOMS: atom_id res chain seq x y z
N MET A 1 30.18 0.25 -25.47
CA MET A 1 30.00 1.46 -24.65
C MET A 1 28.56 1.91 -24.83
N GLY A 2 27.67 1.52 -23.93
CA GLY A 2 26.28 2.00 -23.92
C GLY A 2 26.16 3.06 -22.82
N GLU A 3 25.74 4.27 -23.18
CA GLU A 3 25.37 5.28 -22.20
C GLU A 3 24.22 4.74 -21.34
N SER A 4 24.50 4.46 -20.07
CA SER A 4 23.48 4.21 -19.06
C SER A 4 22.81 5.55 -18.76
N GLY A 5 21.82 5.91 -19.58
CA GLY A 5 20.97 7.07 -19.34
C GLY A 5 20.26 6.93 -17.99
N VAL A 6 20.70 7.71 -17.01
CA VAL A 6 20.06 7.78 -15.71
C VAL A 6 18.79 8.63 -15.85
N HIS A 7 17.64 7.96 -15.99
CA HIS A 7 16.36 8.63 -15.98
C HIS A 7 15.98 8.99 -14.53
N THR A 8 16.12 10.27 -14.18
CA THR A 8 15.70 10.80 -12.88
C THR A 8 14.29 11.39 -13.00
N ALA A 9 13.33 10.88 -12.24
CA ALA A 9 12.03 11.55 -12.09
C ALA A 9 12.23 12.86 -11.30
N LYS A 10 11.71 13.96 -11.85
CA LYS A 10 11.88 15.32 -11.31
C LYS A 10 10.53 16.01 -11.21
N ARG A 11 10.20 16.56 -10.04
CA ARG A 11 9.00 17.38 -9.84
C ARG A 11 9.36 18.71 -9.20
N THR A 12 8.79 19.79 -9.75
CA THR A 12 9.06 21.17 -9.32
C THR A 12 7.82 21.76 -8.66
N GLU A 13 7.98 22.39 -7.50
CA GLU A 13 6.93 23.17 -6.84
C GLU A 13 7.43 24.56 -6.45
N VAL A 14 6.52 25.52 -6.41
CA VAL A 14 6.80 26.91 -6.05
C VAL A 14 6.05 27.24 -4.77
N TYR A 15 6.77 27.70 -3.75
CA TYR A 15 6.22 28.08 -2.46
C TYR A 15 6.29 29.61 -2.30
N THR A 16 5.21 30.16 -1.73
CA THR A 16 5.07 31.59 -1.41
C THR A 16 4.90 31.76 0.08
N THR A 17 5.54 32.77 0.66
CA THR A 17 5.30 33.17 2.06
C THR A 17 3.88 33.71 2.21
N ALA A 18 3.28 33.50 3.39
CA ALA A 18 1.86 33.76 3.63
C ALA A 18 1.49 35.26 3.66
N ASP A 19 2.47 36.16 3.81
CA ASP A 19 2.23 37.60 3.88
C ASP A 19 3.02 38.34 2.78
N HIS A 20 2.27 38.98 1.88
CA HIS A 20 2.61 39.99 0.87
C HIS A 20 4.12 40.22 0.51
N SER A 21 4.75 39.24 -0.18
CA SER A 21 5.96 39.22 -1.06
C SER A 21 7.24 40.02 -0.71
N PRO A 22 8.50 39.52 -0.94
CA PRO A 22 9.02 38.23 -1.46
C PRO A 22 9.86 37.49 -0.37
N PRO A 23 10.56 36.33 -0.58
CA PRO A 23 10.89 35.55 -1.80
C PRO A 23 9.98 34.36 -2.12
N LYS A 24 9.89 34.05 -3.41
CA LYS A 24 9.40 32.76 -3.91
C LYS A 24 10.54 31.74 -3.88
N ALA A 25 10.29 30.56 -3.34
CA ALA A 25 11.24 29.45 -3.38
C ALA A 25 10.73 28.39 -4.36
N LYS A 26 11.59 27.98 -5.29
CA LYS A 26 11.38 26.82 -6.16
C LYS A 26 12.05 25.62 -5.53
N VAL A 27 11.27 24.61 -5.18
CA VAL A 27 11.80 23.33 -4.69
C VAL A 27 11.71 22.31 -5.82
N LEU A 28 12.85 21.77 -6.21
CA LEU A 28 12.97 20.65 -7.14
C LEU A 28 13.20 19.38 -6.33
N PHE A 29 12.21 18.50 -6.31
CA PHE A 29 12.35 17.15 -5.78
C PHE A 29 13.02 16.25 -6.80
N ILE A 30 14.00 15.48 -6.34
CA ILE A 30 14.86 14.61 -7.14
C ILE A 30 14.81 13.21 -6.54
N CYS A 31 14.40 12.26 -7.36
CA CYS A 31 14.47 10.85 -7.04
C CYS A 31 15.83 10.30 -7.43
N GLY A 32 16.63 9.84 -6.46
CA GLY A 32 17.89 9.17 -6.74
C GLY A 32 17.66 7.79 -7.36
N VAL A 33 18.52 7.37 -8.29
CA VAL A 33 18.69 5.95 -8.61
C VAL A 33 19.49 5.33 -7.48
N SER A 34 18.80 4.72 -6.52
CA SER A 34 19.47 3.98 -5.46
C SER A 34 20.17 2.77 -6.10
N ARG A 35 21.50 2.78 -6.12
CA ARG A 35 22.29 1.59 -6.46
C ARG A 35 22.10 0.58 -5.33
N LEU A 36 21.30 -0.45 -5.58
CA LEU A 36 21.26 -1.71 -4.84
C LEU A 36 21.42 -1.54 -3.32
N SER A 37 20.42 -0.96 -2.68
CA SER A 37 20.17 -1.27 -1.28
C SER A 37 18.66 -1.46 -1.08
N TYR A 38 18.31 -2.52 -0.38
CA TYR A 38 16.96 -2.98 -0.09
C TYR A 38 16.01 -1.83 0.28
N PRO A 39 14.71 -1.92 -0.06
CA PRO A 39 13.90 -0.73 -0.30
C PRO A 39 13.42 -0.19 1.04
N LYS A 40 14.17 0.78 1.55
CA LYS A 40 13.55 1.89 2.25
C LYS A 40 13.23 2.89 1.16
N TYR A 41 11.94 3.22 1.00
CA TYR A 41 11.51 4.37 0.20
C TYR A 41 12.43 5.55 0.55
N GLU A 42 13.37 5.88 -0.34
CA GLU A 42 14.26 7.00 -0.11
C GLU A 42 13.39 8.25 -0.12
N GLN A 43 13.48 9.04 0.95
CA GLN A 43 12.92 10.38 0.93
C GLN A 43 13.55 11.11 -0.26
N PRO A 44 12.76 11.78 -1.11
CA PRO A 44 13.30 12.46 -2.27
C PRO A 44 14.32 13.49 -1.81
N GLY A 45 15.48 13.50 -2.46
CA GLY A 45 16.39 14.63 -2.33
C GLY A 45 15.67 15.89 -2.85
N TYR A 46 16.05 17.07 -2.36
CA TYR A 46 15.48 18.31 -2.86
C TYR A 46 16.56 19.36 -3.08
N ILE A 47 16.38 20.17 -4.11
CA ILE A 47 17.16 21.39 -4.38
C ILE A 47 16.21 22.56 -4.24
N VAL A 48 16.64 23.62 -3.55
CA VAL A 48 15.85 24.85 -3.43
C VAL A 48 16.56 25.99 -4.12
N SER A 49 15.79 26.77 -4.88
CA SER A 49 16.26 27.97 -5.58
C SER A 49 15.36 29.14 -5.25
N LEU A 50 15.93 30.26 -4.81
CA LEU A 50 15.19 31.50 -4.58
C LEU A 50 14.96 32.19 -5.94
N LEU A 51 13.72 32.56 -6.24
CA LEU A 51 13.36 33.10 -7.55
C LEU A 51 13.44 34.64 -7.62
N GLU A 52 13.46 35.33 -6.47
CA GLU A 52 13.57 36.80 -6.36
C GLU A 52 14.25 37.10 -5.01
N SER A 53 15.55 37.39 -4.97
CA SER A 53 16.29 37.62 -3.71
C SER A 53 17.16 38.87 -3.80
N ASP A 54 16.66 39.96 -3.23
CA ASP A 54 17.49 41.08 -2.82
C ASP A 54 17.99 40.79 -1.40
N SER A 55 19.02 39.95 -1.30
CA SER A 55 19.91 39.80 -0.13
C SER A 55 19.36 39.30 1.22
N GLU A 56 18.07 38.98 1.38
CA GLU A 56 17.60 38.36 2.63
C GLU A 56 17.74 36.83 2.59
N SER A 57 18.50 36.28 3.54
CA SER A 57 18.63 34.83 3.75
C SER A 57 17.30 34.27 4.24
N MET A 58 16.72 33.31 3.51
CA MET A 58 15.51 32.61 3.92
C MET A 58 15.86 31.27 4.60
N VAL A 59 15.21 30.99 5.72
CA VAL A 59 15.17 29.64 6.32
C VAL A 59 13.83 29.00 5.96
N PHE A 60 13.86 27.85 5.31
CA PHE A 60 12.66 27.04 5.04
C PHE A 60 12.95 25.59 5.46
N SER A 61 11.94 24.93 6.01
CA SER A 61 11.97 23.49 6.30
C SER A 61 11.16 22.75 5.24
N VAL A 62 11.80 21.85 4.49
CA VAL A 62 11.11 20.97 3.53
C VAL A 62 10.76 19.69 4.26
N ALA A 63 9.54 19.60 4.77
CA ALA A 63 8.94 18.33 5.16
C ALA A 63 8.18 17.80 3.95
N SER A 64 8.56 16.62 3.44
CA SER A 64 7.86 15.96 2.36
C SER A 64 7.36 14.60 2.85
N ASP A 65 6.06 14.38 2.74
CA ASP A 65 5.42 13.07 2.91
C ASP A 65 5.51 12.22 1.63
N ARG A 66 6.26 12.71 0.64
CA ARG A 66 6.34 12.16 -0.72
C ARG A 66 7.45 11.14 -0.82
N TYR A 67 7.23 10.19 -1.72
CA TYR A 67 8.17 9.13 -2.07
C TYR A 67 8.29 9.07 -3.59
N CYS A 68 9.39 8.51 -4.04
CA CYS A 68 9.64 8.29 -5.45
C CYS A 68 8.91 7.03 -5.92
N LEU A 69 8.22 7.14 -7.05
CA LEU A 69 7.62 6.04 -7.77
C LEU A 69 8.25 5.93 -9.16
N THR A 70 8.43 4.70 -9.61
CA THR A 70 8.70 4.39 -11.02
C THR A 70 7.44 4.62 -11.87
N GLU A 71 7.60 4.79 -13.18
CA GLU A 71 6.46 4.89 -14.12
C GLU A 71 5.56 3.65 -14.07
N GLU A 72 6.14 2.46 -13.83
CA GLU A 72 5.40 1.21 -13.69
C GLU A 72 4.52 1.24 -12.42
N GLU A 73 5.06 1.70 -11.29
CA GLU A 73 4.31 1.82 -10.04
C GLU A 73 3.20 2.87 -10.14
N GLU A 74 3.47 4.04 -10.73
CA GLU A 74 2.45 5.07 -10.96
C GLU A 74 1.31 4.54 -11.84
N SER A 75 1.64 3.79 -12.89
CA SER A 75 0.65 3.10 -13.72
C SER A 75 -0.19 2.11 -12.88
N GLY A 76 0.45 1.34 -12.01
CA GLY A 76 -0.22 0.44 -11.06
C GLY A 76 -1.22 1.17 -10.14
N PHE A 77 -0.83 2.31 -9.58
CA PHE A 77 -1.75 3.12 -8.76
C PHE A 77 -2.92 3.67 -9.57
N ASN A 78 -2.68 4.12 -10.80
CA ASN A 78 -3.75 4.62 -11.66
C ASN A 78 -4.75 3.53 -12.02
N GLU A 79 -4.29 2.28 -12.24
CA GLU A 79 -5.17 1.14 -12.42
C GLU A 79 -6.01 0.85 -11.17
N ILE A 80 -5.42 0.88 -9.96
CA ILE A 80 -6.20 0.73 -8.72
C ILE A 80 -7.27 1.81 -8.62
N ARG A 81 -6.90 3.10 -8.78
CA ARG A 81 -7.85 4.21 -8.70
C ARG A 81 -9.00 4.04 -9.68
N LYS A 82 -8.68 3.66 -10.93
CA LYS A 82 -9.68 3.37 -11.95
C LYS A 82 -10.63 2.25 -11.51
N ARG A 83 -10.11 1.13 -11.01
CA ARG A 83 -10.90 -0.02 -10.54
C ARG A 83 -11.75 0.27 -9.31
N LEU A 84 -11.30 1.16 -8.43
CA LEU A 84 -12.05 1.60 -7.27
C LEU A 84 -13.25 2.50 -7.67
N LEU A 85 -13.12 3.25 -8.77
CA LEU A 85 -14.19 4.10 -9.32
C LEU A 85 -15.22 3.31 -10.15
N GLU A 86 -14.82 2.20 -10.77
CA GLU A 86 -15.75 1.32 -11.48
C GLU A 86 -16.78 0.70 -10.50
N PRO A 87 -18.01 0.35 -10.92
CA PRO A 87 -18.94 -0.38 -10.06
C PRO A 87 -18.41 -1.79 -9.73
N GLY A 88 -18.78 -2.31 -8.56
CA GLY A 88 -18.45 -3.67 -8.14
C GLY A 88 -19.67 -4.57 -8.15
N ASN A 89 -19.64 -5.61 -8.99
CA ASN A 89 -20.73 -6.59 -9.08
C ASN A 89 -20.25 -8.03 -8.77
N GLN A 90 -18.99 -8.19 -8.37
CA GLN A 90 -18.44 -9.49 -8.04
C GLN A 90 -18.84 -9.90 -6.63
N LYS A 91 -19.16 -11.17 -6.47
CA LYS A 91 -19.50 -11.78 -5.19
C LYS A 91 -18.63 -13.01 -4.98
N SER A 92 -17.92 -13.06 -3.86
CA SER A 92 -17.17 -14.24 -3.41
C SER A 92 -17.76 -14.77 -2.12
N PHE A 93 -17.57 -16.06 -1.87
CA PHE A 93 -17.98 -16.69 -0.63
C PHE A 93 -17.02 -17.82 -0.27
N PHE A 94 -16.80 -18.00 1.02
CA PHE A 94 -15.96 -19.06 1.56
C PHE A 94 -16.44 -19.42 2.96
N THR A 95 -16.01 -20.57 3.46
CA THR A 95 -16.35 -21.04 4.80
C THR A 95 -15.10 -21.12 5.66
N ASN A 96 -15.16 -20.59 6.87
CA ASN A 96 -14.10 -20.69 7.87
C ASN A 96 -14.70 -20.99 9.24
N ASN A 97 -14.22 -22.03 9.92
CA ASN A 97 -14.60 -22.37 11.31
C ASN A 97 -16.11 -22.36 11.59
N GLY A 98 -16.92 -22.95 10.70
CA GLY A 98 -18.38 -23.03 10.87
C GLY A 98 -19.15 -21.76 10.49
N TRP A 99 -18.47 -20.73 10.02
CA TRP A 99 -19.05 -19.51 9.46
C TRP A 99 -18.91 -19.50 7.94
N LYS A 100 -19.94 -19.03 7.25
CA LYS A 100 -19.91 -18.70 5.83
C LYS A 100 -19.76 -17.19 5.69
N TYR A 101 -18.72 -16.76 5.00
CA TYR A 101 -18.49 -15.36 4.68
C TYR A 101 -18.91 -15.10 3.24
N VAL A 102 -19.51 -13.93 3.01
CA VAL A 102 -20.00 -13.50 1.71
C VAL A 102 -19.51 -12.07 1.49
N VAL A 103 -18.62 -11.88 0.53
CA VAL A 103 -18.07 -10.57 0.16
C VAL A 103 -18.73 -10.13 -1.13
N HIS A 104 -19.57 -9.09 -1.07
CA HIS A 104 -20.05 -8.40 -2.26
C HIS A 104 -19.12 -7.22 -2.49
N HIS A 105 -18.26 -7.34 -3.50
CA HIS A 105 -17.21 -6.38 -3.76
C HIS A 105 -17.80 -4.98 -3.94
N LYS A 106 -17.34 -4.04 -3.11
CA LYS A 106 -17.77 -2.63 -3.10
C LYS A 106 -19.25 -2.42 -2.71
N VAL A 107 -19.86 -3.39 -2.01
CA VAL A 107 -21.22 -3.29 -1.47
C VAL A 107 -21.20 -3.53 0.04
N ASN A 108 -21.03 -4.77 0.48
CA ASN A 108 -20.96 -5.15 1.89
C ASN A 108 -20.29 -6.51 2.08
N VAL A 109 -19.99 -6.81 3.34
CA VAL A 109 -19.53 -8.13 3.79
C VAL A 109 -20.54 -8.68 4.78
N THR A 110 -20.93 -9.94 4.63
CA THR A 110 -21.77 -10.64 5.61
C THR A 110 -21.13 -11.94 6.08
N GLN A 111 -21.42 -12.32 7.32
CA GLN A 111 -21.12 -13.65 7.86
C GLN A 111 -22.41 -14.35 8.28
N ILE A 112 -22.47 -15.65 8.05
CA ILE A 112 -23.64 -16.49 8.34
C ILE A 112 -23.16 -17.68 9.15
N TYR A 113 -23.72 -17.89 10.34
CA TYR A 113 -23.40 -19.07 11.15
C TYR A 113 -24.07 -20.30 10.55
N THR A 114 -23.30 -21.33 10.22
CA THR A 114 -23.80 -22.45 9.40
C THR A 114 -24.90 -23.25 10.12
N SER A 115 -24.86 -23.35 11.45
CA SER A 115 -25.81 -24.18 12.19
C SER A 115 -27.15 -23.49 12.46
N THR A 116 -27.16 -22.18 12.68
CA THR A 116 -28.39 -21.43 13.02
C THR A 116 -28.90 -20.56 11.87
N ASN A 117 -28.12 -20.44 10.79
CA ASN A 117 -28.36 -19.53 9.68
C ASN A 117 -28.52 -18.06 10.15
N THR A 118 -27.90 -17.70 11.28
CA THR A 118 -27.88 -16.32 11.80
C THR A 118 -26.89 -15.51 11.00
N GLU A 119 -27.34 -14.39 10.44
CA GLU A 119 -26.55 -13.50 9.61
C GLU A 119 -26.15 -12.24 10.37
N TYR A 120 -24.92 -11.76 10.12
CA TYR A 120 -24.43 -10.48 10.57
C TYR A 120 -23.76 -9.73 9.42
N ASN A 121 -24.07 -8.45 9.29
CA ASN A 121 -23.35 -7.53 8.42
C ASN A 121 -22.04 -7.09 9.10
N LEU A 122 -20.92 -7.29 8.41
CA LEU A 122 -19.58 -6.98 8.90
C LEU A 122 -19.05 -5.62 8.42
N GLY A 123 -19.84 -4.92 7.61
CA GLY A 123 -19.58 -3.58 7.11
C GLY A 123 -20.09 -3.38 5.69
N PHE A 124 -20.46 -2.14 5.38
CA PHE A 124 -20.71 -1.61 4.05
C PHE A 124 -19.43 -0.99 3.49
N TYR A 125 -19.25 -1.05 2.18
CA TYR A 125 -18.07 -0.51 1.54
C TYR A 125 -17.96 1.00 1.75
N ASN A 126 -16.84 1.46 2.30
CA ASN A 126 -16.51 2.87 2.45
C ASN A 126 -15.50 3.28 1.39
N ALA A 127 -16.00 3.85 0.28
CA ALA A 127 -15.18 4.34 -0.81
C ALA A 127 -14.24 5.46 -0.39
N THR A 128 -14.70 6.39 0.46
CA THR A 128 -13.90 7.52 0.93
C THR A 128 -12.72 7.04 1.76
N ALA A 129 -12.96 6.21 2.78
CA ALA A 129 -11.90 5.66 3.62
C ALA A 129 -10.93 4.80 2.82
N THR A 130 -11.43 3.99 1.86
CA THR A 130 -10.58 3.19 0.97
C THR A 130 -9.66 4.08 0.12
N MET A 131 -10.17 5.19 -0.42
CA MET A 131 -9.39 6.13 -1.23
C MET A 131 -8.41 6.96 -0.39
N GLU A 132 -8.81 7.40 0.80
CA GLU A 132 -7.94 8.09 1.76
C GLU A 132 -6.80 7.19 2.22
N GLN A 133 -7.09 5.92 2.52
CA GLN A 133 -6.07 4.91 2.76
C GLN A 133 -5.22 4.67 1.52
N GLY A 134 -5.76 4.85 0.30
CA GLY A 134 -5.05 4.76 -0.97
C GLY A 134 -3.76 5.59 -1.05
N LEU A 135 -3.66 6.66 -0.28
CA LEU A 135 -2.42 7.47 -0.13
C LEU A 135 -1.39 6.79 0.80
N ASP A 136 -1.85 5.98 1.74
CA ASP A 136 -1.09 5.21 2.72
C ASP A 136 -0.93 3.71 2.37
N ILE A 137 -1.54 3.21 1.28
CA ILE A 137 -1.30 1.85 0.75
C ILE A 137 0.21 1.61 0.58
N VAL A 138 0.99 2.68 0.37
CA VAL A 138 2.45 2.64 0.25
C VAL A 138 3.22 2.60 1.58
N ARG A 139 2.65 3.10 2.67
CA ARG A 139 3.41 3.32 3.92
C ARG A 139 3.70 2.05 4.72
N ARG A 140 3.07 0.92 4.40
CA ARG A 140 3.27 -0.36 5.12
C ARG A 140 3.74 -1.51 4.25
N PHE A 141 4.33 -1.24 3.09
CA PHE A 141 5.01 -2.27 2.31
C PHE A 141 6.31 -2.69 2.98
N LYS A 142 6.35 -3.93 3.48
CA LYS A 142 7.60 -4.68 3.60
C LYS A 142 7.78 -5.45 2.31
N LEU A 143 8.57 -4.91 1.39
CA LEU A 143 8.99 -5.55 0.13
C LEU A 143 9.75 -6.89 0.31
N SER A 144 9.84 -7.40 1.54
CA SER A 144 10.46 -8.67 1.85
C SER A 144 9.60 -9.89 1.49
N ASP A 145 8.28 -9.78 1.29
CA ASP A 145 7.46 -10.94 0.90
C ASP A 145 6.34 -10.59 -0.11
N PRO A 146 6.34 -11.16 -1.33
CA PRO A 146 5.22 -11.07 -2.26
C PRO A 146 3.89 -11.61 -1.69
N HIS A 147 3.95 -12.45 -0.65
CA HIS A 147 2.76 -12.94 0.06
C HIS A 147 2.11 -11.89 0.97
N ASP A 148 2.78 -10.75 1.23
CA ASP A 148 2.25 -9.63 2.04
C ASP A 148 1.61 -8.52 1.20
N SER A 149 1.55 -8.68 -0.13
CA SER A 149 1.02 -7.63 -1.02
C SER A 149 -0.48 -7.82 -1.27
N TYR A 150 -1.25 -6.76 -1.00
CA TYR A 150 -2.70 -6.73 -1.22
C TYR A 150 -3.20 -5.32 -1.57
N VAL A 151 -4.38 -5.25 -2.18
CA VAL A 151 -5.17 -4.01 -2.25
C VAL A 151 -6.23 -4.07 -1.16
N ASN A 152 -6.18 -3.14 -0.20
CA ASN A 152 -7.16 -3.11 0.89
C ASN A 152 -8.42 -2.34 0.48
N LEU A 153 -9.56 -2.88 0.86
CA LEU A 153 -10.87 -2.24 0.77
C LEU A 153 -11.45 -2.12 2.19
N ILE A 154 -11.91 -0.93 2.55
CA ILE A 154 -12.46 -0.67 3.88
C ILE A 154 -13.98 -0.83 3.85
N TYR A 155 -14.48 -1.60 4.82
CA TYR A 155 -15.91 -1.77 5.08
C TYR A 155 -16.20 -1.40 6.54
N ASP A 156 -17.20 -0.56 6.76
CA ASP A 156 -17.57 -0.05 8.07
C ASP A 156 -19.08 0.02 8.26
N ASN A 157 -19.54 0.51 9.42
CA ASN A 157 -20.97 0.65 9.71
C ASN A 157 -21.77 -0.67 9.58
N GLY A 158 -21.14 -1.80 9.94
CA GLY A 158 -21.82 -3.09 10.04
C GLY A 158 -22.75 -3.18 11.25
N ASP A 159 -23.30 -4.36 11.51
CA ASP A 159 -24.20 -4.57 12.65
C ASP A 159 -23.51 -4.26 13.98
N GLU A 160 -24.28 -3.79 14.95
CA GLU A 160 -23.77 -3.46 16.28
C GLU A 160 -23.18 -4.70 16.97
N CYS A 161 -21.94 -4.58 17.39
CA CYS A 161 -21.24 -5.60 18.14
C CYS A 161 -21.74 -5.66 19.58
N ALA A 162 -22.36 -6.78 19.97
CA ALA A 162 -22.89 -6.96 21.32
C ALA A 162 -21.84 -6.76 22.43
N THR A 163 -20.55 -7.04 22.15
CA THR A 163 -19.47 -6.95 23.13
C THR A 163 -18.93 -5.54 23.28
N THR A 164 -18.88 -4.74 22.21
CA THR A 164 -18.24 -3.42 22.21
C THR A 164 -19.23 -2.26 22.11
N GLY A 165 -20.49 -2.52 21.74
CA GLY A 165 -21.50 -1.52 21.41
C GLY A 165 -21.18 -0.71 20.15
N ARG A 166 -20.15 -1.09 19.38
CA ARG A 166 -19.72 -0.38 18.16
C ARG A 166 -20.10 -1.19 16.91
N PRO A 167 -20.34 -0.52 15.77
CA PRO A 167 -20.54 -1.20 14.49
C PRO A 167 -19.35 -2.11 14.16
N ARG A 168 -19.63 -3.29 13.59
CA ARG A 168 -18.60 -4.17 13.00
C ARG A 168 -17.89 -3.48 11.85
N THR A 169 -16.61 -3.81 11.67
CA THR A 169 -15.77 -3.27 10.60
C THR A 169 -14.94 -4.37 9.97
N THR A 170 -14.64 -4.25 8.68
CA THR A 170 -13.87 -5.24 7.93
C THR A 170 -12.89 -4.57 6.98
N ASN A 171 -11.67 -5.08 6.93
CA ASN A 171 -10.71 -4.83 5.88
C ASN A 171 -10.72 -6.04 4.94
N VAL A 172 -10.95 -5.82 3.64
CA VAL A 172 -10.87 -6.86 2.62
C VAL A 172 -9.61 -6.66 1.81
N HIS A 173 -8.67 -7.59 1.94
CA HIS A 173 -7.41 -7.67 1.23
C HIS A 173 -7.58 -8.46 -0.06
N LEU A 174 -7.51 -7.76 -1.19
CA LEU A 174 -7.47 -8.39 -2.50
C LEU A 174 -6.04 -8.88 -2.78
N VAL A 175 -5.87 -10.19 -2.87
CA VAL A 175 -4.57 -10.83 -3.10
C VAL A 175 -4.50 -11.46 -4.50
N CYS A 176 -3.30 -11.53 -5.06
CA CYS A 176 -3.08 -12.28 -6.29
C CYS A 176 -3.17 -13.78 -5.96
N PRO A 177 -4.04 -14.56 -6.61
CA PRO A 177 -4.12 -15.99 -6.35
C PRO A 177 -2.80 -16.69 -6.64
N SER A 178 -2.29 -17.44 -5.67
CA SER A 178 -1.13 -18.33 -5.83
C SER A 178 -1.56 -19.78 -5.75
N PHE A 179 -0.86 -20.68 -6.44
CA PHE A 179 -1.20 -22.11 -6.49
C PHE A 179 -0.99 -22.84 -5.14
N SER A 180 -0.35 -22.22 -4.14
CA SER A 180 0.15 -22.88 -2.92
C SER A 180 -0.43 -22.39 -1.59
N VAL A 181 -1.24 -21.31 -1.58
CA VAL A 181 -1.79 -20.73 -0.34
C VAL A 181 -3.31 -20.59 -0.45
N LEU A 182 -4.05 -20.96 0.60
CA LEU A 182 -5.49 -20.66 0.73
C LEU A 182 -5.68 -19.14 0.67
N THR A 183 -6.28 -18.64 -0.42
CA THR A 183 -6.44 -17.20 -0.67
C THR A 183 -7.65 -16.59 0.01
N ASP A 184 -8.58 -17.43 0.49
CA ASP A 184 -9.87 -17.00 1.02
C ASP A 184 -9.98 -17.38 2.51
N ILE A 185 -9.72 -16.42 3.39
CA ILE A 185 -9.77 -16.59 4.84
C ILE A 185 -10.32 -15.33 5.52
N ALA A 186 -11.02 -15.51 6.64
CA ALA A 186 -11.48 -14.43 7.51
C ALA A 186 -10.87 -14.59 8.90
N ILE A 187 -10.31 -13.52 9.45
CA ILE A 187 -9.67 -13.49 10.77
C ILE A 187 -10.27 -12.33 11.55
N GLU A 188 -10.81 -12.60 12.74
CA GLU A 188 -11.18 -11.55 13.69
C GLU A 188 -9.93 -11.14 14.49
N THR A 189 -9.29 -10.04 14.12
CA THR A 189 -8.02 -9.61 14.74
C THR A 189 -8.23 -8.80 16.02
N LYS A 190 -9.38 -8.16 16.14
CA LYS A 190 -9.87 -7.49 17.36
C LYS A 190 -11.38 -7.74 17.44
N HIS A 191 -11.95 -7.61 18.63
CA HIS A 191 -13.40 -7.79 18.81
C HIS A 191 -14.20 -6.99 17.77
N CYS A 192 -14.96 -7.71 16.94
CA CYS A 192 -15.81 -7.18 15.88
C CYS A 192 -15.07 -6.39 14.77
N HIS A 193 -13.77 -6.65 14.61
CA HIS A 193 -12.96 -6.17 13.50
C HIS A 193 -12.35 -7.35 12.75
N TYR A 194 -12.63 -7.42 11.45
CA TYR A 194 -12.30 -8.56 10.61
C TYR A 194 -11.28 -8.17 9.55
N GLU A 195 -10.32 -9.05 9.31
CA GLU A 195 -9.39 -9.01 8.19
C GLU A 195 -9.76 -10.20 7.27
N ILE A 196 -10.21 -9.91 6.05
CA ILE A 196 -10.61 -10.91 5.06
C ILE A 196 -9.63 -10.85 3.91
N TYR A 197 -9.01 -11.98 3.59
CA TYR A 197 -8.19 -12.12 2.38
C TYR A 197 -9.04 -12.81 1.33
N THR A 198 -9.08 -12.27 0.11
CA THR A 198 -9.79 -12.90 -1.01
C THR A 198 -9.05 -12.71 -2.33
N SER A 199 -9.09 -13.74 -3.18
CA SER A 199 -8.42 -13.71 -4.47
C SER A 199 -9.05 -12.73 -5.47
N ALA A 200 -8.21 -11.96 -6.17
CA ALA A 200 -8.64 -11.14 -7.31
C ALA A 200 -7.60 -11.20 -8.44
N ALA A 201 -7.98 -11.76 -9.60
CA ALA A 201 -7.01 -11.95 -10.69
C ALA A 201 -6.41 -10.63 -11.23
N TRP A 202 -7.17 -9.53 -11.18
CA TRP A 202 -6.71 -8.24 -11.70
C TRP A 202 -5.57 -7.65 -10.87
N VAL A 203 -5.46 -7.95 -9.57
CA VAL A 203 -4.35 -7.40 -8.77
C VAL A 203 -3.00 -8.02 -9.17
N CYS A 204 -2.97 -9.19 -9.81
CA CYS A 204 -1.74 -9.82 -10.27
C CYS A 204 -0.97 -9.02 -11.34
N SER A 205 -1.63 -8.10 -12.06
CA SER A 205 -0.94 -7.26 -13.04
C SER A 205 -0.18 -6.10 -12.39
N LEU A 206 -0.44 -5.81 -11.11
CA LEU A 206 0.22 -4.73 -10.40
C LEU A 206 1.70 -5.04 -10.16
N PRO A 207 2.60 -4.04 -10.23
CA PRO A 207 4.05 -4.27 -10.22
C PRO A 207 4.55 -4.99 -8.97
N TRP A 208 4.01 -4.65 -7.80
CA TRP A 208 4.37 -5.22 -6.50
C TRP A 208 3.66 -6.54 -6.16
N MET A 209 2.63 -6.91 -6.92
CA MET A 209 1.90 -8.18 -6.74
C MET A 209 2.53 -9.32 -7.54
N LYS A 210 3.42 -9.00 -8.48
CA LYS A 210 4.22 -9.99 -9.20
C LYS A 210 5.16 -10.62 -8.19
N ASN A 211 5.14 -11.96 -8.09
CA ASN A 211 6.21 -12.71 -7.45
C ASN A 211 7.53 -12.35 -8.15
N THR A 212 8.25 -11.37 -7.62
CA THR A 212 9.68 -11.27 -7.89
C THR A 212 10.24 -12.56 -7.34
N LYS A 213 10.54 -13.52 -8.23
CA LYS A 213 11.39 -14.65 -7.87
C LYS A 213 12.56 -14.00 -7.16
N ARG A 214 12.67 -14.16 -5.83
CA ARG A 214 13.84 -13.68 -5.10
C ARG A 214 15.01 -14.22 -5.90
N ALA A 215 15.83 -13.34 -6.48
CA ALA A 215 17.07 -13.80 -7.06
C ALA A 215 17.76 -14.52 -5.90
N THR A 216 17.87 -15.83 -6.00
CA THR A 216 18.66 -16.62 -5.06
C THR A 216 20.04 -16.01 -5.09
N CYS A 217 20.41 -15.31 -4.03
CA CYS A 217 21.75 -14.81 -3.85
C CYS A 217 22.56 -15.95 -3.27
N ASP A 218 23.54 -16.43 -4.02
CA ASP A 218 24.53 -17.36 -3.48
C ASP A 218 25.34 -16.61 -2.41
N VAL A 219 25.26 -17.08 -1.16
CA VAL A 219 26.07 -16.56 -0.06
C VAL A 219 27.25 -17.48 0.11
N ILE A 220 28.46 -16.95 -0.05
CA ILE A 220 29.69 -17.67 0.27
C ILE A 220 29.95 -17.49 1.76
N CYS A 221 29.83 -18.57 2.53
CA CYS A 221 30.19 -18.61 3.94
C CYS A 221 31.64 -19.08 4.10
N TYR A 222 32.38 -18.44 5.01
CA TYR A 222 33.70 -18.91 5.45
C TYR A 222 33.56 -19.51 6.84
N ASP A 223 34.21 -20.66 7.05
CA ASP A 223 34.31 -21.26 8.38
C ASP A 223 35.24 -20.41 9.25
N ILE A 224 34.84 -20.13 10.49
CA ILE A 224 35.62 -19.31 11.43
C ILE A 224 36.70 -20.16 12.14
N SER A 225 36.76 -21.46 11.87
CA SER A 225 37.58 -22.41 12.62
C SER A 225 39.00 -22.68 12.10
N ASP A 226 39.66 -21.73 11.41
CA ASP A 226 41.06 -21.89 10.99
C ASP A 226 42.04 -20.77 11.40
N ASP A 227 41.63 -19.77 12.21
CA ASP A 227 42.53 -18.68 12.65
C ASP A 227 42.59 -18.48 14.19
N ILE A 228 42.58 -19.58 14.95
CA ILE A 228 43.07 -19.57 16.35
C ILE A 228 44.08 -20.70 16.55
N SER A 229 45.17 -20.67 15.79
CA SER A 229 46.43 -21.32 16.18
C SER A 229 47.62 -20.71 15.42
N ALA A 230 48.10 -19.57 15.91
CA ALA A 230 49.47 -19.09 15.73
C ALA A 230 49.95 -18.44 17.03
#